data_AF-W1NG45-F1
#
_entry.id   AF-W1NG45-F1
#
_cell.length_a   1.000
_cell.length_b   1.000
_cell.length_c   1.000
_cell.angle_alpha   90.00
_cell.angle_beta   90.00
_cell.angle_gamma   90.00
#
_symmetry.space_group_name_H-M   'P 1'
#
loop_
_entity.id
_entity.type
_entity.pdbx_description
1 polymer ?
#
loop_
_entity_poly.entity_id
_entity_poly.type
_entity_poly.pdbx_seq_one_letter_code
_entity_poly.pdbx_strand_id
1 'polypeptide(L)'
;MPDDLYRKAIARFWADFFNRKFLASRAAVLKTEGEEKEKAIAEFTENIMVLEDGFCKDFSDLQPFLNGKTFGYLDIVVGSSLAWIKVLEEITKERFLALEKTPFISSWMSNFCEVGVVKEVLPDHGKLLAISQGYRDRALSSSK
;
A
#
# COMPACT_ATOMS: atom_id res chain seq x y z
N MET A 1 -9.76 16.48 3.22
CA MET A 1 -9.95 15.74 4.49
C MET A 1 -11.42 15.91 4.87
N PRO A 2 -12.11 14.88 5.40
CA PRO A 2 -13.54 14.97 5.67
C PRO A 2 -13.88 16.12 6.62
N ASP A 3 -15.01 16.79 6.44
CA ASP A 3 -15.45 17.84 7.36
C ASP A 3 -15.96 17.25 8.68
N ASP A 4 -16.74 16.16 8.57
CA ASP A 4 -17.23 15.39 9.71
C ASP A 4 -16.09 14.89 10.60
N LEU A 5 -16.22 15.12 11.91
CA LEU A 5 -15.17 14.83 12.89
C LEU A 5 -14.91 13.34 13.03
N TYR A 6 -15.96 12.52 12.96
CA TYR A 6 -15.84 11.07 13.08
C TYR A 6 -15.10 10.50 11.85
N ARG A 7 -15.55 10.82 10.64
CA ARG A 7 -14.87 10.39 9.39
C ARG A 7 -13.43 10.89 9.31
N LYS A 8 -13.16 12.09 9.81
CA LYS A 8 -11.80 12.63 9.92
C LYS A 8 -10.92 11.81 10.87
N ALA A 9 -11.45 11.37 12.01
CA ALA A 9 -10.74 10.50 12.95
C ALA A 9 -10.44 9.13 12.34
N ILE A 10 -11.43 8.52 11.66
CA ILE A 10 -11.26 7.24 10.96
C ILE A 10 -10.20 7.33 9.85
N ALA A 11 -10.24 8.39 9.02
CA ALA A 11 -9.24 8.59 7.98
C ALA A 11 -7.81 8.74 8.55
N ARG A 12 -7.67 9.39 9.71
CA ARG A 12 -6.37 9.54 10.40
C ARG A 12 -5.89 8.23 11.02
N PHE A 13 -6.80 7.46 11.61
CA PHE A 13 -6.49 6.14 12.14
C PHE A 13 -5.90 5.24 11.04
N TRP A 14 -6.57 5.16 9.89
CA TRP A 14 -6.11 4.35 8.77
C TRP A 14 -4.80 4.84 8.17
N ALA A 15 -4.59 6.16 8.10
CA ALA A 15 -3.31 6.72 7.66
C ALA A 15 -2.17 6.37 8.63
N ASP A 16 -2.41 6.40 9.95
CA ASP A 16 -1.43 6.02 10.95
C ASP A 16 -1.14 4.51 10.90
N PHE A 17 -2.18 3.67 10.78
CA PHE A 17 -2.02 2.23 10.58
C PHE A 17 -1.17 1.93 9.35
N PHE A 18 -1.47 2.56 8.21
CA PHE A 18 -0.71 2.41 6.98
C PHE A 18 0.77 2.81 7.17
N ASN A 19 1.03 3.98 7.75
CA ASN A 19 2.39 4.45 7.94
C ASN A 19 3.19 3.57 8.92
N ARG A 20 2.56 3.05 9.97
CA ARG A 20 3.26 2.29 11.02
C ARG A 20 3.39 0.80 10.69
N LYS A 21 2.32 0.18 10.22
CA LYS A 21 2.26 -1.27 10.01
C LYS A 21 2.69 -1.62 8.60
N PHE A 22 2.03 -1.04 7.61
CA PHE A 22 2.26 -1.39 6.21
C PHE A 22 3.67 -1.02 5.74
N LEU A 23 4.16 0.19 6.05
CA LEU A 23 5.53 0.57 5.65
C LEU A 23 6.61 -0.23 6.37
N ALA A 24 6.39 -0.58 7.65
CA ALA A 24 7.33 -1.38 8.42
C ALA A 24 7.42 -2.82 7.90
N SER A 25 6.28 -3.49 7.66
CA SER A 25 6.27 -4.86 7.13
C SER A 25 6.82 -4.91 5.69
N ARG A 26 6.55 -3.90 4.85
CA ARG A 26 7.19 -3.77 3.52
C ARG A 26 8.71 -3.70 3.63
N ALA A 27 9.22 -2.89 4.56
CA ALA A 27 10.65 -2.76 4.78
C ALA A 27 11.25 -4.08 5.28
N ALA A 28 10.55 -4.81 6.16
CA ALA A 28 10.98 -6.13 6.63
C ALA A 28 11.15 -7.11 5.46
N VAL A 29 10.17 -7.22 4.56
CA VAL A 29 10.23 -8.09 3.37
C VAL A 29 11.48 -7.81 2.51
N LEU A 30 11.84 -6.52 2.35
CA LEU A 30 13.02 -6.15 1.57
C LEU A 30 14.33 -6.48 2.27
N LYS A 31 14.38 -6.47 3.61
CA LYS A 31 15.61 -6.65 4.39
C LYS A 31 15.91 -8.09 4.79
N THR A 32 14.99 -9.01 4.58
CA THR A 32 15.14 -10.40 5.03
C THR A 32 15.31 -11.39 3.88
N GLU A 33 15.82 -12.58 4.22
CA GLU A 33 16.05 -13.74 3.35
C GLU A 33 15.65 -15.04 4.08
N GLY A 34 15.48 -16.13 3.30
CA GLY A 34 15.09 -17.43 3.84
C GLY A 34 13.76 -17.38 4.62
N GLU A 35 13.71 -18.11 5.73
CA GLU A 35 12.52 -18.22 6.59
C GLU A 35 12.03 -16.87 7.13
N GLU A 36 12.94 -15.94 7.43
CA GLU A 36 12.58 -14.61 7.92
C GLU A 36 11.91 -13.75 6.83
N LYS A 37 12.20 -14.02 5.54
CA LYS A 37 11.47 -13.40 4.44
C LYS A 37 10.05 -13.95 4.33
N GLU A 38 9.86 -15.25 4.49
CA GLU A 38 8.54 -15.88 4.46
C GLU A 38 7.64 -15.34 5.57
N LYS A 39 8.17 -15.20 6.80
CA LYS A 39 7.45 -14.57 7.92
C LYS A 39 7.07 -13.12 7.62
N ALA A 40 8.01 -12.33 7.09
CA ALA A 40 7.75 -10.94 6.74
C ALA A 40 6.70 -10.80 5.62
N ILE A 41 6.70 -11.72 4.64
CA ILE A 41 5.68 -11.77 3.57
C ILE A 41 4.30 -12.09 4.15
N ALA A 42 4.22 -13.04 5.10
CA ALA A 42 2.98 -13.38 5.77
C ALA A 42 2.41 -12.18 6.55
N GLU A 43 3.24 -11.50 7.36
CA GLU A 43 2.82 -10.29 8.10
C GLU A 43 2.41 -9.15 7.15
N PHE A 44 3.15 -8.95 6.05
CA PHE A 44 2.80 -7.94 5.06
C PHE A 44 1.45 -8.24 4.39
N THR A 45 1.20 -9.52 4.07
CA THR A 45 -0.08 -9.97 3.50
C THR A 45 -1.23 -9.80 4.47
N GLU A 46 -1.03 -10.14 5.76
CA GLU A 46 -2.03 -9.94 6.80
C GLU A 46 -2.40 -8.45 6.96
N ASN A 47 -1.40 -7.56 6.98
CA ASN A 47 -1.63 -6.12 7.04
C ASN A 47 -2.42 -5.59 5.83
N ILE A 48 -2.22 -6.17 4.63
CA ILE A 48 -3.03 -5.86 3.45
C ILE A 48 -4.48 -6.30 3.64
N MET A 49 -4.71 -7.50 4.17
CA MET A 49 -6.08 -7.98 4.43
C MET A 49 -6.79 -7.11 5.47
N VAL A 50 -6.09 -6.66 6.52
CA VAL A 50 -6.66 -5.73 7.51
C VAL A 50 -7.06 -4.39 6.86
N LEU A 51 -6.25 -3.89 5.91
CA LEU A 51 -6.59 -2.68 5.15
C LEU A 51 -7.80 -2.91 4.25
N GLU A 52 -7.86 -4.04 3.54
CA GLU A 52 -8.97 -4.40 2.66
C GLU A 52 -10.30 -4.45 3.42
N ASP A 53 -10.35 -5.25 4.50
CA ASP A 53 -11.54 -5.42 5.33
C ASP A 53 -11.95 -4.10 6.00
N GLY A 54 -10.96 -3.39 6.54
CA GLY A 54 -11.14 -2.10 7.19
C GLY A 54 -11.69 -1.04 6.24
N PHE A 55 -11.14 -0.96 5.03
CA PHE A 55 -11.59 0.02 4.05
C PHE A 55 -12.97 -0.30 3.51
N CYS A 56 -13.25 -1.58 3.25
CA CYS A 56 -14.58 -2.03 2.87
C CYS A 56 -15.62 -1.66 3.94
N LYS A 57 -15.30 -1.86 5.22
CA LYS A 57 -16.19 -1.54 6.33
C LYS A 57 -16.43 -0.04 6.49
N ASP A 58 -15.37 0.76 6.46
CA ASP A 58 -15.44 2.18 6.86
C ASP A 58 -15.70 3.16 5.70
N PHE A 59 -15.49 2.72 4.45
CA PHE A 59 -15.53 3.60 3.28
C PHE A 59 -16.32 3.04 2.08
N SER A 60 -17.01 1.90 2.18
CA SER A 60 -17.81 1.36 1.07
C SER A 60 -18.92 2.28 0.59
N ASP A 61 -19.49 3.09 1.48
CA ASP A 61 -20.50 4.10 1.14
C ASP A 61 -19.91 5.35 0.45
N LEU A 62 -18.59 5.49 0.44
CA LEU A 62 -17.87 6.65 -0.09
C LEU A 62 -17.26 6.42 -1.49
N GLN A 63 -17.45 5.25 -2.11
CA GLN A 63 -16.88 4.99 -3.43
C GLN A 63 -17.18 6.13 -4.45
N PRO A 64 -16.22 6.48 -5.34
CA PRO A 64 -15.04 5.69 -5.70
C PRO A 64 -13.78 5.91 -4.84
N PHE A 65 -13.74 6.91 -3.96
CA PHE A 65 -12.56 7.26 -3.16
C PHE A 65 -12.81 7.10 -1.65
N LEU A 66 -11.74 7.05 -0.86
CA LEU A 66 -11.82 6.98 0.61
C LEU A 66 -12.35 8.28 1.25
N ASN A 67 -12.53 9.32 0.43
CA ASN A 67 -13.08 10.62 0.80
C ASN A 67 -14.40 10.95 0.05
N GLY A 68 -15.00 10.02 -0.69
CA GLY A 68 -16.25 10.25 -1.41
C GLY A 68 -16.04 10.45 -2.92
N LYS A 69 -16.72 11.48 -3.46
CA LYS A 69 -16.68 11.84 -4.89
C LYS A 69 -15.31 12.34 -5.38
N THR A 70 -14.46 12.81 -4.48
CA THR A 70 -13.12 13.32 -4.79
C THR A 70 -12.09 12.65 -3.88
N PHE A 71 -10.89 12.39 -4.42
CA PHE A 71 -9.79 11.88 -3.61
C PHE A 71 -9.42 12.87 -2.50
N GLY A 72 -8.94 12.34 -1.38
CA GLY A 72 -8.58 13.12 -0.21
C GLY A 72 -7.29 12.64 0.44
N TYR A 73 -7.13 13.01 1.71
CA TYR A 73 -5.90 12.79 2.47
C TYR A 73 -5.49 11.31 2.53
N LEU A 74 -6.43 10.42 2.89
CA LEU A 74 -6.12 8.99 3.01
C LEU A 74 -5.80 8.37 1.65
N ASP A 75 -6.49 8.80 0.58
CA ASP A 75 -6.20 8.34 -0.77
C ASP A 75 -4.76 8.66 -1.18
N ILE A 76 -4.26 9.85 -0.84
CA ILE A 76 -2.88 10.26 -1.13
C ILE A 76 -1.88 9.42 -0.34
N VAL A 77 -2.14 9.20 0.96
CA VAL A 77 -1.26 8.39 1.83
C VAL A 77 -1.11 6.98 1.28
N VAL A 78 -2.23 6.30 1.02
CA VAL A 78 -2.23 4.93 0.50
C VAL A 78 -1.71 4.90 -0.95
N GLY A 79 -2.21 5.81 -1.79
CA GLY A 79 -1.92 5.88 -3.23
C GLY A 79 -0.45 6.08 -3.53
N SER A 80 0.24 6.90 -2.72
CA SER A 80 1.69 7.13 -2.83
C SER A 80 2.54 5.87 -2.69
N SER A 81 1.99 4.82 -2.08
CA SER A 81 2.71 3.59 -1.78
C SER A 81 2.37 2.42 -2.72
N LEU A 82 1.29 2.51 -3.50
CA LEU A 82 0.83 1.41 -4.36
C LEU A 82 1.86 1.03 -5.44
N ALA A 83 2.54 2.02 -6.03
CA ALA A 83 3.56 1.77 -7.04
C ALA A 83 4.70 0.87 -6.50
N TRP A 84 5.01 1.00 -5.20
CA TRP A 84 6.01 0.16 -4.55
C TRP A 84 5.53 -1.25 -4.26
N ILE A 85 4.21 -1.49 -4.19
CA ILE A 85 3.66 -2.83 -3.98
C ILE A 85 3.93 -3.69 -5.21
N LYS A 86 3.72 -3.15 -6.41
CA LYS A 86 4.03 -3.83 -7.67
C LYS A 86 5.51 -4.21 -7.77
N VAL A 87 6.39 -3.33 -7.33
CA VAL A 87 7.84 -3.63 -7.24
C VAL A 87 8.12 -4.73 -6.22
N LEU A 88 7.42 -4.72 -5.08
CA LEU A 88 7.57 -5.76 -4.08
C LEU A 88 7.11 -7.12 -4.60
N GLU A 89 5.96 -7.17 -5.29
CA GLU A 89 5.43 -8.36 -5.98
C GLU A 89 6.46 -8.95 -6.95
N GLU A 90 7.16 -8.11 -7.72
CA GLU A 90 8.21 -8.57 -8.63
C GLU A 90 9.43 -9.16 -7.89
N ILE A 91 9.86 -8.52 -6.79
CA ILE A 91 11.00 -8.98 -5.98
C ILE A 91 10.69 -10.27 -5.22
N THR A 92 9.46 -10.42 -4.72
CA THR A 92 9.04 -11.61 -3.96
C THR A 92 8.47 -12.71 -4.83
N LYS A 93 8.06 -12.39 -6.07
CA LYS A 93 7.25 -13.25 -6.94
C LYS A 93 5.88 -13.59 -6.35
N GLU A 94 5.39 -12.73 -5.46
CA GLU A 94 4.07 -12.85 -4.85
C GLU A 94 3.05 -11.97 -5.58
N ARG A 95 1.76 -12.23 -5.32
CA ARG A 95 0.66 -11.37 -5.79
C ARG A 95 -0.17 -10.93 -4.59
N PHE A 96 0.15 -9.75 -4.08
CA PHE A 96 -0.45 -9.15 -2.89
C PHE A 96 -1.79 -8.48 -3.21
N LEU A 97 -1.89 -7.75 -4.33
CA LEU A 97 -3.10 -7.04 -4.75
C LEU A 97 -3.88 -7.83 -5.80
N ALA A 98 -4.05 -9.13 -5.57
CA ALA A 98 -4.91 -9.96 -6.40
C ALA A 98 -6.36 -9.51 -6.24
N LEU A 99 -7.09 -9.34 -7.35
CA LEU A 99 -8.48 -8.86 -7.36
C LEU A 99 -9.40 -9.75 -6.52
N GLU A 100 -9.11 -11.05 -6.51
CA GLU A 100 -9.87 -12.06 -5.77
C GLU A 100 -9.68 -11.94 -4.25
N LYS A 101 -8.55 -11.38 -3.80
CA LYS A 101 -8.21 -11.21 -2.38
C LYS A 101 -8.49 -9.79 -1.88
N THR A 102 -8.34 -8.80 -2.75
CA THR A 102 -8.39 -7.37 -2.41
C THR A 102 -9.30 -6.58 -3.36
N PRO A 103 -10.58 -6.99 -3.53
CA PRO A 103 -11.47 -6.37 -4.51
C PRO A 103 -11.72 -4.87 -4.28
N PHE A 104 -11.83 -4.42 -3.03
CA PHE A 104 -12.04 -3.03 -2.68
C PHE A 104 -10.82 -2.18 -3.01
N ILE A 105 -9.64 -2.54 -2.50
CA ILE A 105 -8.39 -1.82 -2.78
C ILE A 105 -8.10 -1.84 -4.29
N SER A 106 -8.35 -2.94 -4.97
CA SER A 106 -8.15 -3.04 -6.43
C SER A 106 -9.06 -2.09 -7.21
N SER A 107 -10.35 -2.05 -6.86
CA SER A 107 -11.33 -1.13 -7.48
C SER A 107 -10.96 0.33 -7.19
N TRP A 108 -10.66 0.65 -5.94
CA TRP A 108 -10.24 1.98 -5.52
C TRP A 108 -8.94 2.42 -6.23
N MET A 109 -7.94 1.54 -6.32
CA MET A 109 -6.67 1.82 -7.00
C MET A 109 -6.88 2.12 -8.48
N SER A 110 -7.76 1.38 -9.15
CA SER A 110 -8.12 1.65 -10.55
C SER A 110 -8.66 3.08 -10.70
N ASN A 111 -9.59 3.50 -9.84
CA ASN A 111 -10.11 4.87 -9.86
C ASN A 111 -9.05 5.92 -9.53
N PHE A 112 -8.18 5.65 -8.55
CA PHE A 112 -7.12 6.58 -8.13
C PHE A 112 -6.08 6.82 -9.22
N CYS A 113 -5.65 5.77 -9.90
CA CYS A 113 -4.72 5.87 -11.03
C CYS A 113 -5.34 6.58 -12.24
N GLU A 114 -6.68 6.64 -12.35
CA GLU A 114 -7.36 7.35 -13.43
C GLU A 114 -7.43 8.87 -13.22
N VAL A 115 -7.11 9.37 -12.02
CA VAL A 115 -7.06 10.81 -11.72
C VAL A 115 -5.93 11.47 -12.53
N GLY A 116 -6.25 12.51 -13.31
CA GLY A 116 -5.31 13.15 -14.23
C GLY A 116 -3.97 13.55 -13.60
N VAL A 117 -3.98 14.24 -12.46
CA VAL A 117 -2.75 14.62 -11.75
C VAL A 117 -1.96 13.43 -11.23
N VAL A 118 -2.62 12.32 -10.89
CA VAL A 118 -1.96 11.10 -10.43
C VAL A 118 -1.22 10.46 -11.60
N LYS A 119 -1.86 10.32 -12.78
CA LYS A 119 -1.22 9.77 -13.99
C LYS A 119 0.09 10.48 -14.34
N GLU A 120 0.11 11.80 -14.22
CA GLU A 120 1.28 12.63 -14.55
C GLU A 120 2.45 12.44 -13.58
N VAL A 121 2.18 12.09 -12.32
CA VAL A 121 3.21 11.95 -11.27
C VAL A 121 3.54 10.51 -10.92
N LEU A 122 2.92 9.52 -11.58
CA LEU A 122 3.21 8.12 -11.32
C LEU A 122 4.71 7.85 -11.60
N PRO A 123 5.45 7.30 -10.62
CA PRO A 123 6.87 7.03 -10.80
C PRO A 123 7.09 5.90 -11.81
N ASP A 124 8.19 6.00 -12.54
CA ASP A 124 8.65 4.93 -13.43
C ASP A 124 8.95 3.65 -12.62
N HIS A 125 8.34 2.54 -13.04
CA HIS A 125 8.48 1.25 -12.35
C HIS A 125 9.92 0.76 -12.30
N GLY A 126 10.69 0.94 -13.38
CA GLY A 126 12.09 0.53 -13.45
C GLY A 126 12.97 1.29 -12.45
N LYS A 127 12.74 2.60 -12.30
CA LYS A 127 13.41 3.42 -11.26
C LYS A 127 13.06 2.96 -9.85
N LEU A 128 11.79 2.67 -9.59
CA LEU A 128 11.38 2.16 -8.27
C LEU A 128 12.01 0.80 -7.96
N LEU A 129 12.03 -0.10 -8.94
CA LEU A 129 12.66 -1.41 -8.82
C LEU A 129 14.14 -1.29 -8.49
N ALA A 130 14.89 -0.44 -9.21
CA ALA A 130 16.29 -0.19 -8.95
C ALA A 130 16.54 0.37 -7.53
N ILE A 131 15.69 1.29 -7.05
CA ILE A 131 15.77 1.82 -5.67
C ILE A 131 15.51 0.70 -4.65
N SER A 132 14.48 -0.11 -4.85
CA SER A 132 14.13 -1.22 -3.95
C SER A 132 15.20 -2.30 -3.90
N GLN A 133 15.77 -2.68 -5.04
CA GLN A 133 16.89 -3.62 -5.12
C GLN A 133 18.13 -3.05 -4.42
N GLY A 134 18.51 -1.81 -4.72
CA GLY A 134 19.66 -1.18 -4.07
C GLY A 134 19.48 -1.02 -2.55
N TYR A 135 18.26 -0.83 -2.07
CA TYR A 135 17.96 -0.86 -0.64
C TYR A 135 18.09 -2.26 -0.03
N ARG A 136 17.54 -3.27 -0.71
CA ARG A 136 17.63 -4.68 -0.31
C ARG A 136 19.09 -5.14 -0.22
N ASP A 137 19.89 -4.87 -1.24
CA ASP A 137 21.30 -5.29 -1.30
C ASP A 137 22.11 -4.70 -0.14
N ARG A 138 21.93 -3.40 0.14
CA ARG A 138 22.60 -2.73 1.28
C ARG A 138 22.17 -3.30 2.63
N ALA A 139 20.89 -3.64 2.77
CA ALA A 139 20.38 -4.19 4.02
C ALA A 139 20.97 -5.57 4.29
N LEU A 140 20.95 -6.44 3.28
CA LEU A 140 21.44 -7.81 3.39
C LEU A 140 22.96 -7.88 3.53
N SER A 141 23.70 -6.95 2.92
CA SER A 141 25.15 -6.85 3.12
C SER A 141 25.53 -6.40 4.52
N SER A 142 24.67 -5.64 5.20
CA SER A 142 24.91 -5.14 6.57
C SER A 142 24.50 -6.14 7.65
N SER A 143 23.82 -7.22 7.29
CA SER A 143 23.38 -8.31 8.20
C SER A 143 24.28 -9.55 8.15
N LYS A 144 25.35 -9.52 7.35
CA LYS A 144 26.44 -10.51 7.32
C LYS A 144 27.60 -10.04 8.17
#